data_AF-A0A7L0KT32-F1
#
_entry.id   AF-A0A7L0KT32-F1
#
_cell.length_a   1.000
_cell.length_b   1.000
_cell.length_c   1.000
_cell.angle_alpha   90.00
_cell.angle_beta   90.00
_cell.angle_gamma   90.00
#
_symmetry.space_group_name_H-M   'P 1'
#
loop_
_entity.id
_entity.type
_entity.pdbx_description
1 polymer ?
#
loop_
_entity_poly.entity_id
_entity_poly.type
_entity_poly.pdbx_seq_one_letter_code
_entity_poly.pdbx_strand_id
1 'polypeptide(L)'
;FFPSLFLGVGKTTLIQKVSQALKSSGVPIDGFYTQEVREGGRRTGFDVVTLSGNRGPLSRVSPSSDSSASRCEYRVGQYVVDLVSFEHLVLPMLRNVS
;
A
#
# COMPACT_ATOMS: atom_id res chain seq x y z
N PHE A 1 3.65 4.88 8.11
CA PHE A 1 2.41 4.19 8.53
C PHE A 1 1.37 5.26 8.87
N PHE A 2 0.49 5.63 7.93
CA PHE A 2 -0.53 6.67 8.16
C PHE A 2 -1.92 6.14 7.78
N PRO A 3 -2.57 5.39 8.68
CA PRO A 3 -3.98 5.07 8.53
C PRO A 3 -4.78 6.33 8.91
N SER A 4 -5.66 6.79 8.02
CA SER A 4 -6.67 7.85 8.25
C SER A 4 -6.22 9.32 8.25
N LEU A 5 -5.99 9.90 7.08
CA LEU A 5 -6.16 11.35 6.94
C LEU A 5 -6.95 11.67 5.66
N PHE A 6 -8.26 11.86 5.83
CA PHE A 6 -9.23 12.54 4.96
C PHE A 6 -9.11 12.32 3.44
N LEU A 7 -10.10 11.65 2.83
CA LEU A 7 -10.32 11.68 1.38
C LEU A 7 -10.58 13.14 0.96
N GLY A 8 -9.81 13.68 0.01
CA GLY A 8 -10.07 15.00 -0.60
C GLY A 8 -9.09 16.13 -0.26
N VAL A 9 -8.16 15.95 0.68
CA VAL A 9 -7.13 16.97 1.01
C VAL A 9 -5.85 16.88 0.15
N GLY A 10 -5.87 16.10 -0.93
CA GLY A 10 -4.79 16.10 -1.93
C GLY A 10 -3.45 15.52 -1.46
N LYS A 11 -3.39 14.67 -0.42
CA LYS A 11 -2.11 14.08 0.05
C LYS A 11 -1.46 13.17 -0.99
N THR A 12 -2.23 12.31 -1.65
CA THR A 12 -1.72 11.49 -2.75
C THR A 12 -1.22 12.38 -3.89
N THR A 13 -1.94 13.47 -4.18
CA THR A 13 -1.54 14.48 -5.16
C THR A 13 -0.27 15.21 -4.74
N LEU A 14 -0.10 15.53 -3.46
CA LEU A 14 1.09 16.17 -2.91
C LEU A 14 2.30 15.23 -3.02
N ILE A 15 2.15 13.97 -2.62
CA ILE A 15 3.19 12.96 -2.74
C ILE A 15 3.57 12.80 -4.22
N GLN A 16 2.60 12.69 -5.13
CA GLN A 16 2.87 12.61 -6.57
C GLN A 16 3.63 13.83 -7.10
N LYS A 17 3.20 15.05 -6.72
CA LYS A 17 3.86 16.30 -7.13
C LYS A 17 5.28 16.43 -6.57
N VAL A 18 5.48 16.09 -5.30
CA VAL A 18 6.79 16.11 -4.64
C VAL A 18 7.71 15.07 -5.28
N SER A 19 7.22 13.85 -5.52
CA SER A 19 7.98 12.82 -6.24
C SER A 19 8.35 13.25 -7.65
N GLN A 20 7.45 13.93 -8.37
CA GLN A 20 7.75 14.44 -9.71
C GLN A 20 8.81 15.55 -9.66
N ALA A 21 8.68 16.50 -8.72
CA ALA A 21 9.65 17.59 -8.55
C ALA A 21 11.05 17.06 -8.20
N LEU A 22 11.14 16.10 -7.28
CA LEU A 22 12.42 15.48 -6.88
C LEU A 22 13.05 14.65 -8.00
N LYS A 23 12.24 13.94 -8.80
CA LYS A 23 12.70 13.26 -10.03
C LYS A 23 13.29 14.29 -11.02
N SER A 24 12.61 15.41 -11.22
CA SER A 24 13.09 16.48 -12.11
C SER A 24 14.37 17.16 -11.62
N SER A 25 14.64 17.17 -10.31
CA SER A 25 15.88 17.71 -9.73
C SER A 25 17.03 16.69 -9.65
N GLY A 26 16.86 15.48 -10.19
CA GLY A 26 17.89 14.43 -10.18
C GLY A 26 18.14 13.81 -8.79
N VAL A 27 17.24 14.04 -7.83
CA VAL A 27 17.35 13.44 -6.50
C VAL A 27 16.79 12.01 -6.59
N PRO A 28 17.57 10.98 -6.23
CA PRO A 28 17.05 9.62 -6.18
C PRO A 28 15.97 9.55 -5.10
N ILE A 29 14.76 9.18 -5.51
CA ILE A 29 13.65 8.94 -4.60
C ILE A 29 13.25 7.49 -4.66
N ASP A 30 13.05 6.90 -3.49
CA ASP A 30 12.52 5.56 -3.36
C ASP A 30 11.39 5.55 -2.34
N GLY A 31 10.49 4.57 -2.47
CA GLY A 31 9.35 4.41 -1.59
C GLY A 31 8.08 4.01 -2.31
N PHE A 32 6.99 4.05 -1.55
CA PHE A 32 5.69 3.55 -1.98
C PHE A 32 4.55 4.31 -1.32
N TYR A 33 3.38 4.23 -1.94
CA TYR A 33 2.11 4.68 -1.39
C TYR A 33 1.11 3.54 -1.43
N THR A 34 0.02 3.67 -0.68
CA THR A 34 -1.10 2.73 -0.76
C THR A 34 -2.23 3.30 -1.60
N GLN A 35 -2.85 2.44 -2.40
CA GLN A 35 -3.99 2.80 -3.23
C GLN A 35 -5.19 1.97 -2.83
N GLU A 36 -6.33 2.63 -2.68
CA GLU A 36 -7.58 1.95 -2.36
C GLU A 36 -8.08 1.15 -3.56
N VAL A 37 -8.44 -0.12 -3.32
CA VAL A 37 -9.08 -0.98 -4.31
C VAL A 37 -10.58 -1.03 -4.02
N ARG A 38 -11.37 -0.71 -5.03
CA ARG A 38 -12.83 -0.74 -4.97
C ARG A 38 -13.39 -1.58 -6.10
N GLU A 39 -14.37 -2.42 -5.78
CA GLU A 39 -15.11 -3.25 -6.73
C GLU A 39 -16.59 -3.07 -6.42
N GLY A 40 -17.42 -2.87 -7.45
CA GLY A 40 -18.85 -2.62 -7.26
C GLY A 40 -19.17 -1.43 -6.33
N GLY A 41 -18.32 -0.39 -6.31
CA GLY A 41 -18.47 0.78 -5.43
C GLY A 41 -18.04 0.58 -3.97
N ARG A 42 -17.81 -0.67 -3.54
CA ARG A 42 -17.36 -1.02 -2.20
C ARG A 42 -15.84 -1.14 -2.16
N ARG A 43 -15.24 -0.71 -1.05
CA ARG A 43 -13.81 -0.93 -0.80
C ARG A 43 -13.54 -2.41 -0.50
N THR A 44 -12.70 -3.04 -1.32
CA THR A 44 -12.31 -4.45 -1.21
C THR A 44 -10.88 -4.64 -0.72
N GLY A 45 -10.08 -3.58 -0.63
CA GLY A 45 -8.74 -3.68 -0.07
C GLY A 45 -7.85 -2.50 -0.39
N PHE A 46 -6.55 -2.74 -0.28
CA PHE A 46 -5.50 -1.77 -0.59
C PHE A 46 -4.37 -2.44 -1.33
N ASP A 47 -3.77 -1.72 -2.27
CA ASP A 47 -2.53 -2.09 -2.92
C ASP A 47 -1.38 -1.23 -2.41
N VAL A 48 -0.18 -1.77 -2.47
CA VAL A 48 1.05 -0.98 -2.44
C VAL A 48 1.45 -0.67 -3.88
N VAL A 49 1.80 0.60 -4.13
CA VAL A 49 2.35 1.07 -5.40
C VAL A 49 3.66 1.78 -5.12
N THR A 50 4.73 1.32 -5.77
CA THR A 50 6.06 1.93 -5.62
C THR A 50 6.21 3.16 -6.52
N LEU A 51 7.15 4.06 -6.17
CA LEU A 51 7.50 5.21 -7.01
C LEU A 51 8.16 4.82 -8.34
N SER A 52 8.61 3.57 -8.45
CA SER A 52 9.14 2.91 -9.66
C SER A 52 8.04 2.24 -10.51
N GLY A 53 6.78 2.26 -10.06
CA GLY A 53 5.63 1.75 -10.81
C GLY A 53 5.23 0.30 -10.53
N ASN A 54 5.93 -0.40 -9.64
CA ASN A 54 5.54 -1.76 -9.23
C ASN A 54 4.30 -1.72 -8.34
N ARG A 55 3.41 -2.70 -8.48
CA ARG A 55 2.15 -2.77 -7.72
C ARG A 55 1.91 -4.19 -7.21
N GLY A 56 1.41 -4.30 -5.97
CA GLY A 56 1.02 -5.58 -5.39
C GLY A 56 -0.07 -5.42 -4.32
N PRO A 57 -0.80 -6.49 -3.98
CA PRO A 57 -1.78 -6.45 -2.91
C PRO A 57 -1.11 -6.19 -1.55
N LEU A 58 -1.64 -5.22 -0.80
CA LEU A 58 -1.31 -5.05 0.62
C LEU A 58 -2.30 -5.83 1.48
N SER A 59 -3.58 -5.67 1.19
CA SER A 59 -4.64 -6.33 1.93
C SER A 59 -5.93 -6.43 1.13
N ARG A 60 -6.75 -7.42 1.47
CA ARG A 60 -8.05 -7.69 0.87
C ARG A 60 -9.08 -8.05 1.94
N VAL A 61 -10.36 -7.80 1.66
CA VAL A 61 -11.45 -8.28 2.52
C VAL A 61 -11.48 -9.80 2.47
N SER A 62 -11.52 -10.44 3.64
CA SER A 62 -11.64 -11.90 3.72
C SER A 62 -13.08 -12.33 3.34
N PRO A 63 -13.26 -13.32 2.44
CA PRO A 63 -14.58 -13.74 1.99
C PRO A 63 -15.44 -14.46 3.05
N SER A 64 -14.94 -14.81 4.24
CA SER A 64 -15.80 -15.38 5.28
C SER A 64 -15.24 -15.20 6.69
N SER A 65 -16.16 -14.98 7.62
CA SER A 65 -16.01 -15.11 9.07
C SER A 65 -15.85 -16.58 9.51
N ASP A 66 -15.08 -17.37 8.77
CA ASP A 66 -14.73 -18.73 9.19
C ASP A 66 -13.58 -18.66 10.19
N SER A 67 -13.98 -18.75 11.45
CA SER A 67 -13.12 -18.81 12.63
C SER A 67 -12.34 -20.14 12.73
N SER A 68 -12.18 -20.87 11.62
CA SER A 68 -11.72 -22.26 11.60
C SER A 68 -10.50 -22.53 10.70
N ALA A 69 -9.84 -21.51 10.16
CA ALA A 69 -8.53 -21.70 9.55
C ALA A 69 -7.43 -21.38 10.57
N SER A 70 -6.90 -22.43 11.18
CA SER A 70 -5.71 -22.47 12.03
C SER A 70 -4.43 -22.04 11.27
N ARG A 71 -4.35 -20.77 10.85
CA ARG A 71 -3.14 -20.10 10.39
C ARG A 71 -3.15 -18.66 10.91
N CYS A 72 -2.03 -18.21 11.49
CA CYS A 72 -1.86 -16.83 11.95
C CYS A 72 -1.94 -15.86 10.76
N GLU A 73 -3.16 -15.47 10.40
CA GLU A 73 -3.40 -14.42 9.41
C GLU A 73 -3.26 -13.05 10.08
N TYR A 74 -2.44 -12.17 9.49
CA TYR A 74 -2.32 -10.80 9.94
C TYR A 74 -3.57 -10.03 9.50
N ARG A 75 -4.41 -9.63 10.46
CA ARG A 75 -5.70 -8.97 10.20
C ARG A 75 -5.76 -7.57 10.81
N VAL A 76 -6.41 -6.66 10.08
CA VAL A 76 -6.78 -5.32 10.57
C VAL A 76 -8.25 -5.09 10.21
N GLY A 77 -9.14 -5.23 11.19
CA GLY A 77 -10.59 -5.22 10.95
C GLY A 77 -10.99 -6.34 9.98
N GLN A 78 -11.71 -5.98 8.91
CA GLN A 78 -12.15 -6.94 7.88
C GLN A 78 -11.06 -7.32 6.85
N TYR A 79 -9.87 -6.70 6.92
CA TYR A 79 -8.82 -6.87 5.92
C TYR A 79 -7.77 -7.88 6.39
N VAL A 80 -7.48 -8.86 5.55
CA VAL A 80 -6.33 -9.76 5.69
C VAL A 80 -5.16 -9.15 4.95
N VAL A 81 -4.02 -9.05 5.63
CA VAL A 81 -2.78 -8.48 5.10
C VAL A 81 -1.99 -9.59 4.40
N ASP A 82 -1.60 -9.33 3.16
CA ASP A 82 -0.68 -10.18 2.40
C ASP A 82 0.75 -9.72 2.69
N LEU A 83 1.34 -10.26 3.76
CA LEU A 83 2.70 -9.93 4.16
C LEU A 83 3.73 -10.34 3.11
N VAL A 84 3.54 -11.48 2.45
CA VAL A 84 4.51 -11.99 1.47
C VAL A 84 4.62 -11.03 0.29
N SER A 85 3.48 -10.62 -0.27
CA SER A 85 3.44 -9.64 -1.35
C SER A 85 3.99 -8.28 -0.90
N PHE A 86 3.64 -7.84 0.31
CA PHE A 86 4.15 -6.58 0.85
C PHE A 86 5.67 -6.59 1.01
N GLU A 87 6.22 -7.60 1.67
CA GLU A 87 7.64 -7.70 1.96
C GLU A 87 8.47 -7.79 0.68
N HIS A 88 8.03 -8.60 -0.28
CA HIS A 88 8.71 -8.75 -1.56
C HIS A 88 8.77 -7.42 -2.34
N LEU A 89 7.75 -6.57 -2.21
CA LEU A 89 7.68 -5.30 -2.92
C LEU A 89 8.39 -4.15 -2.17
N VAL A 90 8.34 -4.16 -0.83
CA VAL A 90 8.75 -3.01 -0.01
C VAL A 90 10.12 -3.19 0.63
N LEU A 91 10.49 -4.38 1.10
CA LEU A 91 11.78 -4.57 1.78
C LEU A 91 13.00 -4.22 0.91
N PRO A 92 13.02 -4.49 -0.41
CA PRO A 92 14.13 -4.06 -1.25
C PRO A 92 14.36 -2.53 -1.22
N MET A 93 13.30 -1.75 -1.05
CA MET A 93 13.36 -0.28 -1.00
C MET A 93 13.95 0.23 0.31
N LEU A 94 13.67 -0.47 1.42
CA LEU A 94 14.16 -0.09 2.74
C LEU A 94 15.63 -0.45 2.97
N ARG A 95 16.17 -1.38 2.18
CA ARG A 95 17.57 -1.82 2.29
C ARG A 95 18.57 -0.85 1.64
N ASN A 96 18.09 0.10 0.83
CA ASN A 96 18.93 1.07 0.11
C ASN A 96 19.11 2.41 0.84
N VAL A 97 18.75 2.50 2.12
CA VAL A 97 19.04 3.69 2.93
C VAL A 97 20.48 3.54 3.44
N SER A 98 21.45 4.05 2.67
CA SER A 98 22.86 4.22 3.06
C SER A 98 23.14 5.68 3.39
#